data_AF-A0A2G0YF60-F1
#
_entry.id   AF-A0A2G0YF60-F1
#
_cell.length_a   1.000
_cell.length_b   1.000
_cell.length_c   1.000
_cell.angle_alpha   90.00
_cell.angle_beta   90.00
_cell.angle_gamma   90.00
#
_symmetry.space_group_name_H-M   'P 1'
#
loop_
_entity.id
_entity.type
_entity.pdbx_description
1 polymer ?
#
loop_
_entity_poly.entity_id
_entity_poly.type
_entity_poly.pdbx_seq_one_letter_code
_entity_poly.pdbx_strand_id
1 'polypeptide(L)'
;MKSTEVLVVPVAANVQIFAGSLVVATVTGFAAPGSTALGLSYLGRAEVSVDNRGGPAGAGLVEIRHGKAFLWANDGTVTQAHLFKPAYIVDDETVAAADAGGTRSAAGRIVGIDADGVWVE
;
A
#
# COMPACT_ATOMS: atom_id res chain seq x y z
N MET A 1 22.87 8.51 7.02
CA MET A 1 21.73 8.42 6.09
C MET A 1 21.02 7.09 6.36
N LYS A 2 19.69 7.07 6.52
CA LYS A 2 18.95 5.80 6.66
C LYS A 2 18.47 5.39 5.27
N SER A 3 18.85 4.21 4.81
CA SER A 3 18.27 3.66 3.58
C SER A 3 16.78 3.43 3.80
N THR A 4 15.96 3.89 2.88
CA THR A 4 14.50 3.71 2.92
C THR A 4 14.03 2.62 1.97
N GLU A 5 14.93 1.93 1.26
CA GLU A 5 14.55 0.91 0.29
C GLU A 5 13.89 -0.32 0.94
N VAL A 6 14.30 -0.63 2.18
CA VAL A 6 13.70 -1.68 3.00
C VAL A 6 13.28 -1.06 4.34
N LEU A 7 12.00 -1.16 4.64
CA LEU A 7 11.41 -0.73 5.89
C LEU A 7 11.04 -1.96 6.72
N VAL A 8 11.37 -1.93 8.01
CA VAL A 8 10.89 -2.92 8.98
C VAL A 8 9.97 -2.19 9.94
N VAL A 9 8.68 -2.54 9.90
CA VAL A 9 7.62 -1.78 10.58
C VAL A 9 6.82 -2.70 11.50
N PRO A 10 6.50 -2.27 12.73
CA PRO A 10 5.62 -3.01 13.62
C PRO A 10 4.21 -3.13 13.04
N VAL A 11 3.65 -4.33 13.07
CA VAL A 11 2.33 -4.66 12.51
C VAL A 11 1.22 -4.22 13.46
N ALA A 12 0.10 -3.76 12.91
CA ALA A 12 -1.08 -3.36 13.68
C ALA A 12 -1.69 -4.56 14.44
N ALA A 13 -2.54 -4.27 15.43
CA ALA A 13 -3.25 -5.32 16.16
C ALA A 13 -4.28 -6.02 15.25
N ASN A 14 -4.46 -7.33 15.41
CA ASN A 14 -5.51 -8.10 14.74
C ASN A 14 -5.52 -8.05 13.21
N VAL A 15 -4.37 -7.87 12.56
CA VAL A 15 -4.26 -7.87 11.08
C VAL A 15 -3.40 -9.03 10.58
N GLN A 16 -3.59 -9.38 9.32
CA GLN A 16 -2.74 -10.29 8.57
C GLN A 16 -2.28 -9.56 7.31
N ILE A 17 -0.98 -9.59 7.03
CA ILE A 17 -0.36 -9.02 5.82
C ILE A 17 0.16 -10.19 4.99
N PHE A 18 -0.18 -10.21 3.70
CA PHE A 18 0.29 -11.24 2.78
C PHE A 18 1.58 -10.79 2.08
N ALA A 19 2.43 -11.75 1.72
CA ALA A 19 3.59 -11.46 0.90
C ALA A 19 3.13 -10.95 -0.48
N GLY A 20 3.72 -9.86 -0.94
CA GLY A 20 3.34 -9.21 -2.19
C GLY A 20 2.20 -8.20 -2.07
N SER A 21 1.54 -8.08 -0.92
CA SER A 21 0.43 -7.13 -0.75
C SER A 21 0.91 -5.69 -0.56
N LEU A 22 0.03 -4.74 -0.87
CA LEU A 22 0.19 -3.33 -0.57
C LEU A 22 0.08 -3.11 0.94
N VAL A 23 1.07 -2.40 1.49
CA VAL A 23 1.15 -2.10 2.92
C VAL A 23 1.05 -0.60 3.14
N VAL A 24 0.29 -0.24 4.17
CA VAL A 24 0.14 1.13 4.64
C VAL A 24 0.61 1.25 6.09
N ALA A 25 1.04 2.45 6.48
CA ALA A 25 1.05 2.87 7.86
C ALA A 25 -0.34 3.40 8.22
N THR A 26 -0.91 2.90 9.30
CA THR A 26 -2.10 3.48 9.93
C THR A 26 -1.80 4.88 10.48
N VAL A 27 -2.83 5.62 10.89
CA VAL A 27 -2.68 6.92 11.59
C VAL A 27 -1.86 6.82 12.89
N THR A 28 -1.74 5.61 13.45
CA THR A 28 -0.93 5.31 14.64
C THR A 28 0.48 4.83 14.31
N GLY A 29 0.84 4.74 13.02
CA GLY A 29 2.19 4.40 12.56
C GLY A 29 2.51 2.90 12.50
N PHE A 30 1.50 2.03 12.54
CA PHE A 30 1.67 0.58 12.43
C PHE A 30 1.37 0.09 11.01
N ALA A 31 2.05 -0.97 10.57
CA ALA A 31 1.80 -1.59 9.28
C ALA A 31 0.46 -2.34 9.27
N ALA A 32 -0.34 -2.10 8.24
CA ALA A 32 -1.60 -2.79 7.97
C ALA A 32 -1.77 -3.04 6.46
N PRO A 33 -2.64 -3.97 6.06
CA PRO A 33 -3.03 -4.11 4.65
C PRO A 33 -3.66 -2.82 4.11
N GLY A 34 -3.47 -2.58 2.81
CA GLY A 34 -4.21 -1.54 2.08
C GLY A 34 -5.72 -1.66 2.29
N SER A 35 -6.38 -0.53 2.49
CA SER A 35 -7.85 -0.48 2.56
C SER A 35 -8.36 0.91 2.22
N THR A 36 -9.65 1.00 1.89
CA THR A 36 -10.34 2.28 1.76
C THR A 36 -10.52 2.92 3.14
N ALA A 37 -9.59 3.79 3.51
CA ALA A 37 -9.67 4.64 4.69
C ALA A 37 -8.85 5.92 4.50
N LEU A 38 -9.01 6.85 5.44
CA LEU A 38 -8.33 8.14 5.47
C LEU A 38 -7.11 8.14 6.39
N GLY A 39 -6.13 8.97 6.05
CA GLY A 39 -4.91 9.15 6.83
C GLY A 39 -3.95 7.96 6.76
N LEU A 40 -4.15 7.04 5.81
CA LEU A 40 -3.20 5.96 5.56
C LEU A 40 -2.01 6.51 4.77
N SER A 41 -0.81 6.08 5.13
CA SER A 41 0.41 6.41 4.37
C SER A 41 0.92 5.16 3.68
N TYR A 42 1.05 5.18 2.36
CA TYR A 42 1.60 4.05 1.62
C TYR A 42 3.07 3.80 1.97
N LEU A 43 3.39 2.54 2.24
CA LEU A 43 4.75 2.11 2.55
C LEU A 43 5.38 1.31 1.42
N GLY A 44 4.61 0.71 0.53
CA GLY A 44 5.11 -0.14 -0.54
C GLY A 44 4.57 -1.56 -0.46
N ARG A 45 5.41 -2.54 -0.80
CA ARG A 45 5.02 -3.95 -0.91
C ARG A 45 5.64 -4.79 0.20
N ALA A 46 4.84 -5.65 0.83
CA ALA A 46 5.35 -6.65 1.78
C ALA A 46 6.25 -7.68 1.09
N GLU A 47 7.44 -7.93 1.64
CA GLU A 47 8.32 -9.01 1.16
C GLU A 47 8.00 -10.35 1.82
N VAL A 48 7.35 -10.33 2.99
CA VAL A 48 7.00 -11.52 3.78
C VAL A 48 5.56 -11.44 4.27
N SER A 49 4.93 -12.61 4.46
CA SER A 49 3.62 -12.67 5.10
C SER A 49 3.79 -12.61 6.63
N VAL A 50 2.93 -11.85 7.31
CA VAL A 50 2.90 -11.75 8.77
C VAL A 50 1.46 -11.89 9.26
N ASP A 51 1.22 -12.83 10.16
CA ASP A 51 -0.08 -13.02 10.80
C ASP A 51 -0.01 -12.52 12.25
N ASN A 52 -0.71 -11.42 12.53
CA ASN A 52 -0.86 -10.86 13.88
C ASN A 52 -2.33 -10.87 14.34
N ARG A 53 -3.14 -11.80 13.83
CA ARG A 53 -4.53 -11.99 14.25
C ARG A 53 -4.57 -12.42 15.71
N GLY A 54 -5.37 -11.73 16.54
CA GLY A 54 -5.42 -11.96 17.99
C GLY A 54 -4.25 -11.34 18.79
N GLY A 55 -3.26 -10.76 18.12
CA GLY A 55 -2.11 -10.13 18.75
C GLY A 55 -2.27 -8.61 18.95
N PRO A 56 -1.58 -8.01 19.93
CA PRO A 56 -1.54 -6.57 20.11
C PRO A 56 -0.71 -5.90 19.01
N ALA A 57 -0.85 -4.57 18.88
CA ALA A 57 -0.05 -3.80 17.94
C ALA A 57 1.45 -3.89 18.30
N GLY A 58 2.29 -4.13 17.31
CA GLY A 58 3.73 -4.28 17.45
C GLY A 58 4.23 -5.66 17.91
N ALA A 59 3.35 -6.66 18.03
CA ALA A 59 3.77 -8.04 18.32
C ALA A 59 4.49 -8.71 17.13
N GLY A 60 4.24 -8.24 15.90
CA GLY A 60 4.93 -8.68 14.69
C GLY A 60 5.68 -7.54 14.02
N LEU A 61 6.69 -7.90 13.22
CA LEU A 61 7.42 -7.00 12.32
C LEU A 61 7.24 -7.48 10.89
N VAL A 62 7.01 -6.56 9.96
CA VAL A 62 6.95 -6.86 8.52
C VAL A 62 8.07 -6.13 7.78
N GLU A 63 8.73 -6.83 6.87
CA GLU A 63 9.67 -6.25 5.92
C GLU A 63 8.93 -5.78 4.68
N ILE A 64 9.13 -4.51 4.33
CA ILE A 64 8.43 -3.82 3.24
C ILE A 64 9.49 -3.24 2.32
N ARG A 65 9.35 -3.47 1.01
CA ARG A 65 10.15 -2.78 0.00
C ARG A 65 9.49 -1.46 -0.36
N HIS A 66 10.27 -0.39 -0.33
CA HIS A 66 9.80 0.99 -0.46
C HIS A 66 10.64 1.77 -1.48
N GLY A 67 10.09 2.86 -2.01
CA GLY A 67 10.78 3.75 -2.95
C GLY A 67 11.01 3.14 -4.34
N LYS A 68 10.16 2.19 -4.72
CA LYS A 68 10.15 1.56 -6.05
C LYS A 68 8.72 1.49 -6.58
N ALA A 69 8.61 1.43 -7.90
CA ALA A 69 7.34 1.15 -8.54
C ALA A 69 6.95 -0.32 -8.36
N PHE A 70 5.73 -0.57 -7.90
CA PHE A 70 5.14 -1.90 -7.82
C PHE A 70 3.89 -1.97 -8.69
N LEU A 71 3.64 -3.15 -9.26
CA LEU A 71 2.47 -3.40 -10.09
C LEU A 71 1.28 -3.74 -9.19
N TRP A 72 0.20 -2.97 -9.33
CA TRP A 72 -1.07 -3.18 -8.64
C TRP A 72 -2.20 -3.38 -9.64
N ALA A 73 -3.27 -4.07 -9.24
CA ALA A 73 -4.47 -4.20 -10.04
C ALA A 73 -5.13 -2.83 -10.24
N ASN A 74 -5.67 -2.62 -11.44
CA ASN A 74 -6.47 -1.44 -11.76
C ASN A 74 -7.94 -1.74 -11.42
N ASP A 75 -8.60 -0.86 -10.67
CA ASP A 75 -10.05 -0.94 -10.44
C ASP A 75 -10.90 -0.67 -11.70
N GLY A 76 -10.23 -0.39 -12.83
CA GLY A 76 -10.81 -0.07 -14.13
C GLY A 76 -10.92 1.44 -14.39
N THR A 77 -10.60 2.28 -13.41
CA THR A 77 -10.69 3.74 -13.54
C THR A 77 -9.39 4.40 -13.97
N VAL A 78 -8.23 3.74 -13.77
CA VAL A 78 -6.93 4.27 -14.21
C VAL A 78 -6.81 4.16 -15.73
N THR A 79 -6.46 5.28 -16.37
CA THR A 79 -6.27 5.42 -17.81
C THR A 79 -4.98 6.18 -18.10
N GLN A 80 -4.54 6.21 -19.37
CA GLN A 80 -3.32 6.92 -19.79
C GLN A 80 -3.27 8.39 -19.32
N ALA A 81 -4.42 9.05 -19.18
CA ALA A 81 -4.52 10.43 -18.69
C ALA A 81 -4.14 10.61 -17.21
N HIS A 82 -3.95 9.51 -16.49
CA HIS A 82 -3.56 9.46 -15.08
C HIS A 82 -2.07 9.19 -14.87
N LEU A 83 -1.30 9.02 -15.95
CA LEU A 83 0.15 8.94 -15.84
C LEU A 83 0.71 10.18 -15.10
N PHE A 84 1.64 9.96 -14.17
CA PHE A 84 2.21 10.96 -13.26
C PHE A 84 1.21 11.63 -12.29
N LYS A 85 -0.03 11.12 -12.18
CA LYS A 85 -1.01 11.54 -11.17
C LYS A 85 -1.04 10.57 -9.98
N PRO A 86 -1.61 10.96 -8.83
CA PRO A 86 -1.77 10.06 -7.71
C PRO A 86 -2.69 8.88 -8.06
N ALA A 87 -2.30 7.69 -7.62
CA ALA A 87 -3.18 6.53 -7.46
C ALA A 87 -3.78 6.53 -6.05
N TYR A 88 -4.95 5.94 -5.89
CA TYR A 88 -5.68 5.85 -4.62
C TYR A 88 -5.91 4.40 -4.23
N ILE A 89 -5.78 4.10 -2.94
CA ILE A 89 -5.86 2.75 -2.39
C ILE A 89 -7.32 2.29 -2.37
N VAL A 90 -7.60 1.14 -2.98
CA VAL A 90 -8.91 0.47 -2.88
C VAL A 90 -8.85 -0.61 -1.80
N ASP A 91 -7.88 -1.52 -1.95
CA ASP A 91 -7.56 -2.63 -1.06
C ASP A 91 -6.04 -2.93 -1.10
N ASP A 92 -5.63 -4.11 -0.65
CA ASP A 92 -4.23 -4.52 -0.54
C ASP A 92 -3.64 -5.08 -1.85
N GLU A 93 -4.37 -5.06 -2.96
CA GLU A 93 -3.86 -5.40 -4.30
C GLU A 93 -4.31 -4.44 -5.42
N THR A 94 -5.29 -3.57 -5.16
CA THR A 94 -5.99 -2.75 -6.17
C THR A 94 -5.86 -1.25 -5.90
N VAL A 95 -5.68 -0.48 -6.98
CA VAL A 95 -5.63 0.99 -6.98
C VAL A 95 -6.63 1.62 -7.96
N ALA A 96 -6.97 2.88 -7.69
CA ALA A 96 -7.93 3.69 -8.45
C ALA A 96 -7.36 5.04 -8.89
N ALA A 97 -8.03 5.67 -9.85
CA ALA A 97 -7.70 7.00 -10.35
C ALA A 97 -8.17 8.17 -9.46
N ALA A 98 -9.13 7.92 -8.56
CA ALA A 98 -9.75 8.95 -7.73
C ALA A 98 -9.96 8.49 -6.28
N ASP A 99 -10.05 9.47 -5.38
CA ASP A 99 -10.22 9.28 -3.94
C ASP A 99 -11.65 8.89 -3.50
N ALA A 100 -12.55 8.66 -4.46
CA ALA A 100 -13.97 8.40 -4.25
C ALA A 100 -14.65 9.44 -3.33
N GLY A 101 -14.38 10.73 -3.57
CA GLY A 101 -14.99 11.84 -2.82
C GLY A 101 -14.32 12.07 -1.46
N GLY A 102 -13.02 11.78 -1.35
CA GLY A 102 -12.25 11.91 -0.13
C GLY A 102 -12.49 10.78 0.87
N THR A 103 -12.55 9.53 0.41
CA THR A 103 -12.65 8.33 1.26
C THR A 103 -11.43 7.41 1.17
N ARG A 104 -10.64 7.53 0.10
CA ARG A 104 -9.42 6.74 -0.14
C ARG A 104 -8.16 7.57 0.08
N SER A 105 -7.16 6.96 0.72
CA SER A 105 -5.82 7.53 0.82
C SER A 105 -5.03 7.32 -0.47
N ALA A 106 -4.07 8.21 -0.74
CA ALA A 106 -3.18 8.08 -1.88
C ALA A 106 -2.19 6.92 -1.68
N ALA A 107 -2.05 6.07 -2.71
CA ALA A 107 -1.04 5.02 -2.75
C ALA A 107 0.32 5.61 -3.16
N GLY A 108 0.36 6.49 -4.13
CA GLY A 108 1.64 6.97 -4.68
C GLY A 108 1.42 7.55 -6.07
N ARG A 109 2.49 7.64 -6.86
CA ARG A 109 2.42 8.20 -8.21
C ARG A 109 2.39 7.10 -9.27
N ILE A 110 1.48 7.23 -10.22
CA ILE A 110 1.40 6.32 -11.37
C ILE A 110 2.56 6.62 -12.32
N VAL A 111 3.44 5.64 -12.55
CA VAL A 111 4.61 5.77 -13.42
C VAL A 111 4.56 4.86 -14.65
N GLY A 112 3.65 3.88 -14.67
CA GLY A 112 3.44 2.98 -15.80
C GLY A 112 2.02 2.41 -15.76
N ILE A 113 1.47 2.10 -16.92
CA ILE A 113 0.14 1.51 -17.09
C ILE A 113 0.28 0.43 -18.15
N ASP A 114 0.09 -0.82 -17.73
CA ASP A 114 0.25 -2.00 -18.56
C ASP A 114 -1.07 -2.77 -18.63
N ALA A 115 -1.14 -3.80 -19.48
CA ALA A 115 -2.31 -4.66 -19.58
C ALA A 115 -2.62 -5.41 -18.27
N ASP A 116 -1.58 -5.71 -17.49
CA ASP A 116 -1.67 -6.46 -16.24
C ASP A 116 -2.00 -5.58 -15.02
N GLY A 117 -1.88 -4.25 -15.14
CA GLY A 117 -2.13 -3.34 -14.02
C GLY A 117 -1.46 -1.97 -14.12
N VAL A 118 -1.25 -1.34 -12.96
CA VAL A 118 -0.71 0.02 -12.81
C VAL A 118 0.55 -0.02 -11.95
N TRP A 119 1.63 0.58 -12.45
CA TRP A 119 2.88 0.74 -11.70
C TRP A 119 2.83 2.00 -10.86
N VAL A 120 2.94 1.85 -9.54
CA VAL A 120 2.88 2.95 -8.56
C VAL A 120 4.14 2.98 -7.71
N GLU A 121 4.81 4.14 -7.67
CA GLU A 121 5.97 4.42 -6.80
C GLU A 121 5.62 5.27 -5.58
#